data_AF-A0A6I7R3X7-F1
#
_entry.id   AF-A0A6I7R3X7-F1
#
_cell.length_a   1.000
_cell.length_b   1.000
_cell.length_c   1.000
_cell.angle_alpha   90.00
_cell.angle_beta   90.00
_cell.angle_gamma   90.00
#
_symmetry.space_group_name_H-M   'P 1'
#
loop_
_entity.id
_entity.type
_entity.pdbx_description
1 polymer ?
#
loop_
_entity_poly.entity_id
_entity_poly.type
_entity_poly.pdbx_seq_one_letter_code
_entity_poly.pdbx_strand_id
1 'polypeptide(L)'
;MNKILEFIKSNHFMLRQWDRKIEDKILYKILPHAKSTNYEKEVVIVKPNFLKKLNLIKDNHSLVLIKKKRLLLTIFWCKNYSCYLNKDKDTYYQELDHKSLKK
;
A
#
# COMPACT_ATOMS: atom_id res chain seq x y z
N MET A 1 -13.10 8.73 9.92
CA MET A 1 -13.70 8.52 8.58
C MET A 1 -13.22 7.16 8.04
N ASN A 2 -14.13 6.23 7.70
CA ASN A 2 -13.80 4.86 7.24
C ASN A 2 -13.51 4.76 5.73
N LYS A 3 -13.26 5.88 5.07
CA LYS A 3 -13.05 5.98 3.63
C LYS A 3 -11.86 6.90 3.37
N ILE A 4 -11.08 6.58 2.34
CA ILE A 4 -10.01 7.42 1.81
C ILE A 4 -10.05 7.36 0.28
N LEU A 5 -10.20 8.52 -0.36
CA LEU A 5 -10.52 8.59 -1.79
C LEU A 5 -11.74 7.69 -2.11
N GLU A 6 -11.63 6.80 -3.09
CA GLU A 6 -12.63 5.79 -3.44
C GLU A 6 -12.55 4.50 -2.60
N PHE A 7 -11.56 4.39 -1.71
CA PHE A 7 -11.29 3.17 -0.95
C PHE A 7 -11.99 3.15 0.41
N ILE A 8 -12.53 1.99 0.78
CA ILE A 8 -13.13 1.71 2.09
C ILE A 8 -12.08 1.02 2.96
N LYS A 9 -11.93 1.46 4.20
CA LYS A 9 -11.06 0.83 5.19
C LYS A 9 -11.85 -0.29 5.89
N SER A 10 -11.34 -1.52 5.86
CA SER A 10 -11.97 -2.63 6.59
C SER A 10 -11.86 -2.43 8.11
N ASN A 11 -12.71 -3.10 8.90
CA ASN A 11 -12.56 -3.10 10.37
C ASN A 11 -11.19 -3.63 10.80
N HIS A 12 -10.66 -4.65 10.10
CA HIS A 12 -9.31 -5.15 10.34
C HIS A 12 -8.25 -4.07 10.13
N PHE A 13 -8.37 -3.30 9.05
CA PHE A 13 -7.51 -2.16 8.78
C PHE A 13 -7.59 -1.13 9.90
N MET A 14 -8.80 -0.74 10.29
CA MET A 14 -9.03 0.29 11.30
C MET A 14 -8.54 -0.11 12.69
N LEU A 15 -8.72 -1.37 13.10
CA LEU A 15 -8.34 -1.85 14.42
C LEU A 15 -6.84 -2.15 14.54
N ARG A 16 -6.22 -2.71 13.49
CA ARG A 16 -4.78 -3.05 13.49
C ARG A 16 -3.85 -1.95 12.98
N GLN A 17 -4.39 -0.83 12.51
CA GLN A 17 -3.57 0.34 12.15
C GLN A 17 -3.03 1.10 13.38
N TRP A 18 -3.69 1.01 14.54
CA TRP A 18 -3.30 1.75 15.74
C TRP A 18 -1.85 1.44 16.15
N ASP A 19 -1.40 0.20 15.96
CA ASP A 19 -0.03 -0.22 16.25
C ASP A 19 1.00 0.21 15.20
N ARG A 20 0.57 0.72 14.04
CA ARG A 20 1.43 0.90 12.86
C ARG A 20 1.58 2.34 12.39
N LYS A 21 0.85 3.30 12.99
CA LYS A 21 0.90 4.76 12.74
C LYS A 21 1.10 5.14 11.26
N ILE A 22 0.15 4.78 10.40
CA ILE A 22 0.15 5.21 8.99
C ILE A 22 -0.96 6.24 8.77
N GLU A 23 -0.54 7.47 8.55
CA GLU A 23 -1.43 8.61 8.38
C GLU A 23 -2.13 8.60 7.00
N ASP A 24 -3.36 9.09 6.96
CA ASP A 24 -4.14 9.19 5.72
C ASP A 24 -3.45 10.04 4.64
N LYS A 25 -2.68 11.06 5.03
CA LYS A 25 -1.89 11.87 4.10
C LYS A 25 -0.90 11.05 3.27
N ILE A 26 -0.37 9.95 3.82
CA ILE A 26 0.54 9.03 3.11
C ILE A 26 -0.26 8.27 2.05
N LEU A 27 -1.43 7.76 2.44
CA LEU A 27 -2.32 7.01 1.55
C LEU A 27 -2.83 7.86 0.38
N TYR A 28 -3.19 9.13 0.62
CA TYR A 28 -3.60 10.07 -0.42
C TYR A 28 -2.57 10.24 -1.53
N LYS A 29 -1.27 10.17 -1.19
CA LYS A 29 -0.19 10.28 -2.19
C LYS A 29 0.17 8.95 -2.85
N ILE A 30 -0.19 7.81 -2.27
CA ILE A 30 0.21 6.48 -2.77
C ILE A 30 -0.88 5.87 -3.64
N LEU A 31 -2.13 5.90 -3.17
CA LEU A 31 -3.25 5.21 -3.82
C LEU A 31 -3.47 5.62 -5.28
N PRO A 32 -3.30 6.89 -5.70
CA PRO A 32 -3.43 7.27 -7.11
C PRO A 32 -2.44 6.56 -8.07
N HIS A 33 -1.32 6.06 -7.55
CA HIS A 33 -0.31 5.35 -8.34
C HIS A 33 -0.49 3.82 -8.31
N ALA A 34 -1.31 3.32 -7.39
CA ALA A 34 -1.66 1.91 -7.32
C ALA A 34 -2.70 1.59 -8.39
N LYS A 35 -2.41 0.61 -9.25
CA LYS A 35 -3.38 0.12 -10.23
C LYS A 35 -4.50 -0.59 -9.49
N SER A 36 -5.71 -0.46 -10.02
CA SER A 36 -6.81 -1.35 -9.68
C SER A 36 -6.95 -2.38 -10.78
N THR A 37 -6.98 -3.64 -10.38
CA THR A 37 -7.23 -4.79 -11.25
C THR A 37 -8.49 -5.53 -10.79
N ASN A 38 -8.85 -6.60 -11.50
CA ASN A 38 -9.99 -7.46 -11.16
C ASN A 38 -9.60 -8.64 -10.26
N TYR A 39 -8.34 -8.72 -9.82
CA TYR A 39 -7.89 -9.79 -8.92
C TYR A 39 -8.60 -9.72 -7.57
N GLU A 40 -8.79 -10.89 -6.97
CA GLU A 40 -9.44 -11.01 -5.67
C GLU A 40 -8.60 -10.40 -4.55
N LYS A 41 -7.28 -10.50 -4.67
CA LYS A 41 -6.31 -9.92 -3.75
C LYS A 41 -5.24 -9.20 -4.53
N GLU A 42 -4.89 -8.02 -4.05
CA GLU A 42 -3.84 -7.19 -4.64
C GLU A 42 -2.89 -6.73 -3.54
N VAL A 43 -1.60 -6.94 -3.78
CA VAL A 43 -0.53 -6.51 -2.89
C VAL A 43 0.27 -5.43 -3.60
N VAL A 44 0.26 -4.23 -3.02
CA VAL A 44 1.00 -3.08 -3.50
C VAL A 44 2.18 -2.84 -2.57
N ILE A 45 3.38 -2.99 -3.10
CA ILE A 45 4.64 -2.73 -2.40
C ILE A 45 5.14 -1.37 -2.84
N VAL A 46 5.21 -0.44 -1.91
CA VAL A 46 5.73 0.90 -2.13
C VAL A 46 7.18 0.93 -1.69
N LYS A 47 8.10 1.01 -2.66
CA LYS A 47 9.54 0.98 -2.38
C LYS A 47 10.00 2.26 -1.69
N PRO A 48 11.10 2.22 -0.92
CA PRO A 48 11.59 3.39 -0.20
C PRO A 48 11.92 4.56 -1.13
N ASN A 49 12.41 4.29 -2.34
CA ASN A 49 12.74 5.32 -3.32
C ASN A 49 11.51 6.14 -3.79
N PHE A 50 10.34 5.50 -3.91
CA PHE A 50 9.08 6.18 -4.21
C PHE A 50 8.64 7.06 -3.04
N LEU A 51 8.67 6.50 -1.83
CA LEU A 51 8.26 7.19 -0.60
C LEU A 51 9.14 8.40 -0.28
N LYS A 52 10.46 8.27 -0.47
CA LYS A 52 11.42 9.38 -0.33
C LYS A 52 11.16 10.48 -1.35
N LYS A 53 10.86 10.13 -2.60
CA LYS A 53 10.56 11.13 -3.65
C LYS A 53 9.27 11.91 -3.38
N LEU A 54 8.34 11.34 -2.60
CA LEU A 54 7.13 12.02 -2.12
C LEU A 54 7.31 12.74 -0.76
N ASN A 55 8.53 12.76 -0.21
CA ASN A 55 8.86 13.28 1.12
C ASN A 55 8.02 12.67 2.24
N LEU A 56 7.73 11.36 2.16
CA LEU A 56 6.86 10.66 3.12
C LEU A 56 7.63 9.95 4.24
N ILE A 57 8.87 9.53 3.98
CA ILE A 57 9.74 8.89 4.96
C ILE A 57 11.19 9.36 4.79
N LYS A 58 11.99 9.21 5.85
CA LYS A 58 13.45 9.35 5.78
C LYS A 58 14.17 8.00 5.73
N ASP A 59 13.55 6.96 6.30
CA ASP A 59 14.14 5.62 6.43
C ASP A 59 14.05 4.78 5.15
N ASN A 60 14.69 3.61 5.17
CA ASN A 60 14.65 2.62 4.07
C ASN A 60 13.49 1.61 4.21
N HIS A 61 12.37 2.01 4.84
CA HIS A 61 11.19 1.16 4.95
C HIS A 61 10.36 1.19 3.68
N SER A 62 9.83 0.03 3.30
CA SER A 62 8.79 -0.11 2.30
C SER A 62 7.43 -0.08 2.99
N LEU A 63 6.41 0.37 2.26
CA LEU A 63 5.02 0.26 2.72
C LEU A 63 4.35 -0.88 1.95
N VAL A 64 3.74 -1.82 2.65
CA VAL A 64 2.98 -2.90 2.03
C VAL A 64 1.50 -2.62 2.24
N LEU A 65 0.75 -2.53 1.15
CA LEU A 65 -0.70 -2.42 1.16
C LEU A 65 -1.29 -3.71 0.61
N ILE A 66 -2.29 -4.24 1.31
CA ILE A 66 -3.09 -5.37 0.82
C ILE A 66 -4.52 -4.88 0.66
N LYS A 67 -5.07 -5.06 -0.55
CA LYS A 67 -6.42 -4.63 -0.91
C LYS A 67 -7.17 -5.69 -1.70
N LYS A 68 -8.49 -5.60 -1.67
CA LYS A 68 -9.43 -6.37 -2.48
C LYS A 68 -10.36 -5.39 -3.16
N LYS A 69 -10.17 -5.16 -4.47
CA LYS A 69 -10.88 -4.10 -5.21
C LYS A 69 -10.71 -2.74 -4.48
N ARG A 70 -11.81 -2.12 -4.05
CA ARG A 70 -11.83 -0.85 -3.30
C ARG A 70 -11.73 -1.00 -1.78
N LEU A 71 -11.53 -2.21 -1.26
CA LEU A 71 -11.42 -2.48 0.18
C LEU A 71 -9.94 -2.57 0.59
N LEU A 72 -9.49 -1.68 1.47
CA LEU A 72 -8.17 -1.77 2.11
C LEU A 72 -8.25 -2.76 3.28
N LEU A 73 -7.50 -3.86 3.17
CA LEU A 73 -7.49 -4.93 4.16
C LEU A 73 -6.46 -4.65 5.25
N THR A 74 -5.21 -4.40 4.86
CA THR A 74 -4.15 -4.09 5.81
C THR A 74 -3.07 -3.24 5.17
N ILE A 75 -2.33 -2.53 6.03
CA ILE A 75 -1.18 -1.75 5.65
C ILE A 75 -0.14 -1.75 6.77
N PHE A 76 1.14 -1.77 6.41
CA PHE A 76 2.23 -1.75 7.36
C PHE A 76 3.56 -1.34 6.74
N TRP A 77 4.44 -0.79 7.57
CA TRP A 77 5.84 -0.56 7.25
C TRP A 77 6.63 -1.86 7.35
N CYS A 78 7.58 -2.07 6.45
CA CYS A 78 8.43 -3.26 6.44
C CYS A 78 9.84 -2.95 5.92
N LYS A 79 10.88 -3.48 6.59
CA LYS A 79 12.29 -3.41 6.11
C LYS A 79 12.56 -4.39 4.97
N ASN A 80 12.00 -5.60 5.06
CA ASN A 80 12.21 -6.66 4.08
C ASN A 80 10.86 -7.23 3.64
N TYR A 81 10.40 -6.82 2.47
CA TYR A 81 9.09 -7.21 1.94
C TYR A 81 9.12 -8.48 1.09
N SER A 82 10.27 -9.14 0.93
CA SER A 82 10.43 -10.28 0.01
C SER A 82 9.50 -11.44 0.34
N CYS A 83 9.20 -11.67 1.63
CA CYS A 83 8.27 -12.69 2.08
C CYS A 83 6.81 -12.44 1.66
N TYR A 84 6.46 -11.21 1.24
CA TYR A 84 5.13 -10.87 0.75
C TYR A 84 4.99 -10.99 -0.76
N LEU A 85 6.07 -11.28 -1.50
CA LEU A 85 6.04 -11.51 -2.95
C LEU A 85 5.71 -12.96 -3.33
N ASN A 86 5.04 -13.70 -2.45
CA ASN A 86 4.78 -15.11 -2.68
C ASN A 86 3.79 -15.28 -3.84
N LYS A 87 4.20 -15.92 -4.93
CA LYS A 87 3.44 -15.96 -6.19
C LYS A 87 2.23 -16.91 -6.12
N ASP A 88 1.26 -16.57 -5.28
CA ASP A 88 -0.08 -17.15 -5.36
C ASP A 88 -0.74 -16.73 -6.67
N LYS A 89 -1.36 -17.69 -7.38
CA LYS A 89 -1.96 -17.47 -8.70
C LYS A 89 -3.09 -16.43 -8.68
N ASP A 90 -3.76 -16.28 -7.55
CA ASP A 90 -4.92 -15.39 -7.38
C ASP A 90 -4.56 -14.02 -6.77
N THR A 91 -3.28 -13.71 -6.61
CA THR A 91 -2.82 -12.43 -6.09
C THR A 91 -2.10 -11.61 -7.16
N TYR A 92 -2.59 -10.40 -7.41
CA TYR A 92 -1.86 -9.43 -8.21
C TYR A 92 -0.82 -8.71 -7.37
N TYR A 93 0.41 -8.67 -7.86
CA TYR A 93 1.52 -7.98 -7.22
C TYR A 93 1.91 -6.75 -8.02
N GLN A 94 2.00 -5.62 -7.33
CA GLN A 94 2.49 -4.38 -7.92
C GLN A 94 3.60 -3.80 -7.04
N GLU A 95 4.67 -3.36 -7.67
CA GLU A 95 5.71 -2.56 -7.02
C GLU A 95 5.61 -1.10 -7.51
N LEU A 96 5.57 -0.15 -6.58
CA LEU A 96 5.67 1.28 -6.83
C LEU A 96 7.10 1.75 -6.54
N ASP A 97 7.76 2.29 -7.55
CA ASP A 97 9.12 2.82 -7.48
C ASP A 97 9.19 4.26 -8.05
N HIS A 98 10.36 4.89 -7.99
CA HIS A 98 10.56 6.26 -8.50
C HIS A 98 10.11 6.51 -9.96
N LYS A 99 9.98 5.46 -10.80
CA LYS A 99 9.50 5.56 -12.19
C LYS A 99 7.97 5.64 -12.25
N SER A 100 7.30 5.08 -11.24
CA SER A 100 5.84 5.08 -11.09
C SER A 100 5.24 6.48 -10.88
N LEU A 101 6.07 7.49 -10.62
CA LEU A 101 5.68 8.91 -10.48
C LEU A 101 5.66 9.68 -11.80
N LYS A 102 6.14 9.11 -12.91
CA LYS A 102 6.23 9.80 -14.22
C LYS A 102 4.98 9.58 -15.10
N LYS A 103 3.81 9.39 -14.50
CA LYS A 103 2.54 9.21 -15.22
C LYS A 103 1.64 10.42 -15.03
#